data_AF-A0A951N687-F1
#
_entry.id   AF-A0A951N687-F1
#
_cell.length_a   1.000
_cell.length_b   1.000
_cell.length_c   1.000
_cell.angle_alpha   90.00
_cell.angle_beta   90.00
_cell.angle_gamma   90.00
#
_symmetry.space_group_name_H-M   'P 1'
#
loop_
_entity.id
_entity.type
_entity.pdbx_description
1 polymer ?
#
loop_
_entity_poly.entity_id
_entity_poly.type
_entity_poly.pdbx_seq_one_letter_code
_entity_poly.pdbx_strand_id
1 'polypeptide(L)'
;MLTSRTQRTHGGKKLPVEVFYPRAYVLSKLVRNLTVKGAIFGAFVGFAHASYMHSSGQRPERGAAALRAVAAETAMWSLSGALAGLTGSLSYTFIGGPAGAMAGLAGAGLVGSGTFAALPSIAAMPEQWSAKTQTALGYTPPVPHSVYVPVTYDSDIKEEAPPPAPQYNGPWNDRVVFLGMNPEPTAKASSWMARRADVTVISPSLAPDRIRVGGTSYDLRSPRGVAAFVATLNLTATQTAGVKKAFEMCEKGARDELAGLAQIWARGEKGAKIPSRLVLAGHSNGDGVWGDDNGSLRLGPLLQLSRTLPHATSQIEDAFVTGCYSGGEVTMDQYLLIFPRAKTIWAYEAQAPGVDNGATIDQAGWERATRGRKASFVPHSSAVTNKKMAVWSYKTGYHATKAPLNLEGLKGKVDWMEENFLRRALVGEEYAYDGQWRIPIRITDPHTGPIRQYYSWLVRLTQRKDLPEDERALWVEKKHQTIRLLYYSATVAPRFTREYGAEIRRAHAKLGLPAPDFARLNRAQALKAIDKYTARLEKTPKATAQLQQVGDLLQRGLHDLSPSIIPDGWV
;
A
#
# COMPACT_ATOMS: atom_id res chain seq x y z
N MET A 1 11.00 -8.70 -43.97
CA MET A 1 10.24 -7.79 -43.08
C MET A 1 9.66 -8.63 -41.96
N LEU A 2 9.42 -8.07 -40.76
CA LEU A 2 8.73 -8.80 -39.70
C LEU A 2 7.30 -8.27 -39.63
N THR A 3 6.34 -9.09 -40.03
CA THR A 3 4.91 -8.80 -39.94
C THR A 3 4.32 -9.57 -38.77
N SER A 4 3.62 -8.88 -37.88
CA SER A 4 2.81 -9.50 -36.83
C SER A 4 1.34 -9.28 -37.14
N ARG A 5 0.58 -10.37 -37.30
CA ARG A 5 -0.88 -10.33 -37.40
C ARG A 5 -1.45 -10.51 -36.01
N THR A 6 -2.19 -9.51 -35.53
CA THR A 6 -3.00 -9.64 -34.32
C THR A 6 -4.46 -9.39 -34.66
N GLN A 7 -5.35 -10.27 -34.18
CA GLN A 7 -6.79 -10.08 -34.32
C GLN A 7 -7.26 -9.18 -33.18
N ARG A 8 -7.83 -8.02 -33.50
CA ARG A 8 -8.53 -7.17 -32.53
C ARG A 8 -10.03 -7.16 -32.86
N THR A 9 -10.85 -7.25 -31.83
CA THR A 9 -12.32 -7.17 -31.94
C THR A 9 -12.79 -5.75 -31.67
N HIS A 10 -13.53 -5.19 -32.63
CA HIS A 10 -14.25 -3.92 -32.47
C HIS A 10 -15.69 -4.13 -32.94
N GLY A 11 -16.67 -3.87 -32.07
CA GLY A 11 -18.09 -4.12 -32.36
C GLY A 11 -18.44 -5.59 -32.65
N GLY A 12 -17.71 -6.55 -32.06
CA GLY A 12 -17.95 -7.99 -32.27
C GLY A 12 -17.41 -8.57 -33.59
N LYS A 13 -16.87 -7.74 -34.49
CA LYS A 13 -16.17 -8.21 -35.70
C LYS A 13 -14.66 -8.24 -35.47
N LYS A 14 -14.02 -9.34 -35.85
CA LYS A 14 -12.56 -9.50 -35.83
C LYS A 14 -11.98 -8.82 -37.06
N LEU A 15 -11.19 -7.77 -36.85
CA LEU A 15 -10.45 -7.11 -37.93
C LEU A 15 -8.98 -7.55 -37.85
N PRO A 16 -8.38 -8.04 -38.96
CA PRO A 16 -6.96 -8.29 -39.02
C PRO A 16 -6.23 -6.96 -39.10
N VAL A 17 -5.39 -6.66 -38.10
CA VAL A 17 -4.48 -5.51 -38.15
C VAL A 17 -3.09 -6.04 -38.39
N GLU A 18 -2.52 -5.70 -39.54
CA GLU A 18 -1.09 -5.92 -39.83
C GLU A 18 -0.30 -4.71 -39.34
N VAL A 19 0.59 -4.95 -38.38
CA VAL A 19 1.53 -3.92 -37.91
C VAL A 19 2.87 -4.15 -38.58
N PHE A 20 3.31 -3.15 -39.35
CA PHE A 20 4.58 -3.17 -40.04
C PHE A 20 5.65 -2.48 -39.20
N TYR A 21 6.72 -3.22 -38.86
CA TYR A 21 7.90 -2.64 -38.23
C TYR A 21 9.01 -2.45 -39.28
N PRO A 22 9.52 -1.23 -39.50
CA PRO A 22 10.69 -1.01 -40.34
C PRO A 22 11.87 -1.80 -39.78
N ARG A 23 12.58 -2.57 -40.62
CA ARG A 23 13.75 -3.38 -40.19
C ARG A 23 14.79 -2.53 -39.44
N ALA A 24 15.01 -1.28 -39.89
CA ALA A 24 15.90 -0.33 -39.23
C ALA A 24 15.52 -0.03 -37.76
N TYR A 25 14.22 -0.04 -37.43
CA TYR A 25 13.74 0.21 -36.07
C TYR A 25 13.97 -0.97 -35.12
N VAL A 26 13.76 -2.21 -35.61
CA VAL A 26 14.02 -3.42 -34.82
C VAL A 26 15.52 -3.59 -34.59
N LEU A 27 16.34 -3.33 -35.61
CA LEU A 27 17.80 -3.35 -35.51
C LEU A 27 18.33 -2.28 -34.55
N SER A 28 17.88 -1.03 -34.65
CA SER A 28 18.35 0.04 -33.75
C SER A 28 18.01 -0.22 -32.28
N LYS A 29 16.83 -0.79 -32.00
CA LYS A 29 16.41 -1.17 -30.65
C LYS A 29 17.21 -2.36 -30.10
N LEU A 30 17.50 -3.36 -30.92
CA LEU A 30 18.32 -4.51 -30.54
C LEU A 30 19.76 -4.09 -30.24
N VAL A 31 20.38 -3.31 -31.14
CA VAL A 31 21.74 -2.76 -30.97
C VAL A 31 21.83 -1.95 -29.69
N ARG A 32 20.91 -0.99 -29.48
CA ARG A 32 20.88 -0.17 -28.26
C ARG A 32 20.78 -1.01 -26.98
N ASN A 33 19.92 -2.02 -26.97
CA ASN A 33 19.74 -2.88 -25.81
C ASN A 33 20.98 -3.74 -25.52
N LEU A 34 21.65 -4.27 -26.54
CA LEU A 34 22.86 -5.07 -26.37
C LEU A 34 24.05 -4.22 -25.92
N THR A 35 24.23 -3.02 -26.47
CA THR A 35 25.28 -2.09 -26.05
C THR A 35 25.10 -1.64 -24.60
N VAL A 36 23.88 -1.27 -24.19
CA VAL A 36 23.59 -0.85 -22.81
C VAL A 36 23.82 -2.00 -21.83
N LYS A 37 23.34 -3.21 -22.15
CA LYS A 37 23.56 -4.39 -21.29
C LYS A 37 25.04 -4.76 -21.20
N GLY A 38 25.78 -4.69 -22.30
CA GLY A 38 27.23 -4.90 -22.32
C GLY A 38 27.97 -3.88 -21.44
N ALA A 39 27.62 -2.60 -21.53
CA ALA A 39 28.20 -1.55 -20.70
C ALA A 39 27.96 -1.76 -19.20
N ILE A 40 26.73 -2.12 -18.81
CA ILE A 40 26.37 -2.40 -17.42
C ILE A 40 27.13 -3.62 -16.89
N PHE A 41 27.20 -4.69 -17.67
CA PHE A 41 27.94 -5.89 -17.29
C PHE A 41 29.44 -5.59 -17.13
N GLY A 42 30.03 -4.84 -18.07
CA GLY A 42 31.41 -4.37 -17.97
C GLY A 42 31.66 -3.53 -16.73
N ALA A 43 30.77 -2.57 -16.41
CA ALA A 43 30.86 -1.77 -15.19
C ALA A 43 30.88 -2.64 -13.93
N PHE A 44 29.99 -3.62 -13.85
CA PHE A 44 29.90 -4.53 -12.72
C PHE A 44 31.18 -5.35 -12.54
N VAL A 45 31.70 -5.93 -13.62
CA VAL A 45 32.95 -6.71 -13.59
C VAL A 45 34.14 -5.83 -13.18
N GLY A 46 34.26 -4.64 -13.76
CA GLY A 46 35.33 -3.70 -13.43
C GLY A 46 35.29 -3.24 -11.97
N PHE A 47 34.11 -2.97 -11.44
CA PHE A 47 33.93 -2.60 -10.05
C PHE A 47 34.28 -3.76 -9.10
N ALA A 48 33.82 -4.98 -9.40
CA ALA A 48 34.12 -6.16 -8.61
C ALA A 48 35.63 -6.46 -8.59
N HIS A 49 36.29 -6.39 -9.75
CA HIS A 49 37.73 -6.58 -9.89
C HIS A 49 38.52 -5.52 -9.10
N ALA A 50 38.20 -4.24 -9.29
CA ALA A 50 38.92 -3.16 -8.61
C ALA A 50 38.70 -3.20 -7.08
N SER A 51 37.50 -3.55 -6.63
CA SER A 51 37.19 -3.75 -5.21
C SER A 51 37.99 -4.92 -4.62
N TYR A 52 38.07 -6.04 -5.36
CA TYR A 52 38.88 -7.19 -4.95
C TYR A 52 40.37 -6.83 -4.82
N MET A 53 40.96 -6.18 -5.81
CA MET A 53 42.37 -5.79 -5.81
C MET A 53 42.74 -4.83 -4.66
N HIS A 54 41.80 -3.95 -4.27
CA HIS A 54 42.00 -3.09 -3.10
C HIS A 54 41.81 -3.85 -1.77
N SER A 55 40.82 -4.72 -1.67
CA SER A 55 40.56 -5.48 -0.43
C SER A 55 41.64 -6.53 -0.13
N SER A 56 42.26 -7.10 -1.17
CA SER A 56 43.32 -8.11 -1.05
C SER A 56 44.71 -7.52 -0.76
N GLY A 57 44.83 -6.19 -0.66
CA GLY A 57 46.10 -5.51 -0.39
C GLY A 57 47.07 -5.51 -1.57
N GLN A 58 46.63 -5.93 -2.77
CA GLN A 58 47.46 -5.92 -3.97
C GLN A 58 47.68 -4.52 -4.57
N ARG A 59 47.03 -3.50 -4.01
CA ARG A 59 47.25 -2.10 -4.37
C ARG A 59 47.57 -1.24 -3.16
N PRO A 60 48.63 -0.39 -3.23
CA PRO A 60 49.06 0.43 -2.10
C PRO A 60 48.23 1.71 -1.90
N GLU A 61 47.37 2.11 -2.86
CA GLU A 61 46.63 3.37 -2.73
C GLU A 61 45.53 3.28 -1.66
N ARG A 62 45.34 4.39 -0.92
CA ARG A 62 44.29 4.53 0.11
C ARG A 62 43.46 5.79 -0.11
N GLY A 63 42.25 5.80 0.44
CA GLY A 63 41.37 6.98 0.45
C GLY A 63 40.92 7.43 -0.94
N ALA A 64 41.04 8.72 -1.24
CA ALA A 64 40.57 9.31 -2.51
C ALA A 64 41.30 8.77 -3.76
N ALA A 65 42.56 8.33 -3.61
CA ALA A 65 43.31 7.72 -4.71
C ALA A 65 42.77 6.34 -5.09
N ALA A 66 42.39 5.52 -4.10
CA ALA A 66 41.76 4.22 -4.32
C ALA A 66 40.40 4.37 -5.01
N LEU A 67 39.58 5.35 -4.60
CA LEU A 67 38.30 5.66 -5.24
C LEU A 67 38.47 6.06 -6.72
N ARG A 68 39.49 6.85 -7.05
CA ARG A 68 39.79 7.23 -8.44
C ARG A 68 40.27 6.04 -9.27
N ALA A 69 41.09 5.17 -8.69
CA ALA A 69 41.54 3.94 -9.34
C ALA A 69 40.37 2.99 -9.65
N VAL A 70 39.48 2.78 -8.68
CA VAL A 70 38.24 1.98 -8.86
C VAL A 70 37.34 2.58 -9.94
N ALA A 71 37.15 3.90 -9.93
CA ALA A 71 36.31 4.59 -10.92
C ALA A 71 36.91 4.49 -12.34
N ALA A 72 38.22 4.69 -12.49
CA ALA A 72 38.90 4.58 -13.78
C ALA A 72 38.83 3.17 -14.35
N GLU A 73 39.02 2.16 -13.50
CA GLU A 73 38.97 0.75 -13.91
C GLU A 73 37.54 0.32 -14.27
N THR A 74 36.55 0.73 -13.47
CA THR A 74 35.12 0.54 -13.78
C THR A 74 34.74 1.17 -15.12
N ALA A 75 35.24 2.39 -15.41
CA ALA A 75 34.99 3.07 -16.67
C ALA A 75 35.62 2.34 -17.86
N MET A 76 36.86 1.84 -17.73
CA MET A 76 37.52 1.05 -18.77
C MET A 76 36.73 -0.24 -19.08
N TRP A 77 36.30 -0.97 -18.06
CA TRP A 77 35.52 -2.20 -18.28
C TRP A 77 34.12 -1.93 -18.82
N SER A 78 33.49 -0.82 -18.44
CA SER A 78 32.22 -0.36 -19.03
C SER A 78 32.37 -0.10 -20.53
N LEU A 79 33.46 0.55 -20.93
CA LEU A 79 33.76 0.84 -22.32
C LEU A 79 34.01 -0.46 -23.11
N SER A 80 34.79 -1.38 -22.55
CA SER A 80 35.03 -2.71 -23.15
C SER A 80 33.74 -3.51 -23.32
N GLY A 81 32.85 -3.49 -22.32
CA GLY A 81 31.54 -4.13 -22.40
C GLY A 81 30.62 -3.49 -23.45
N ALA A 82 30.65 -2.17 -23.59
CA ALA A 82 29.90 -1.46 -24.63
C ALA A 82 30.42 -1.80 -26.04
N LEU A 83 31.73 -1.86 -26.22
CA LEU A 83 32.38 -2.25 -27.48
C LEU A 83 32.07 -3.70 -27.85
N ALA A 84 32.09 -4.63 -26.88
CA ALA A 84 31.69 -6.02 -27.08
C ALA A 84 30.21 -6.16 -27.47
N GLY A 85 29.33 -5.35 -26.86
CA GLY A 85 27.91 -5.29 -27.23
C GLY A 85 27.71 -4.77 -28.66
N LEU A 86 28.49 -3.77 -29.07
CA LEU A 86 28.47 -3.23 -30.44
C LEU A 86 28.98 -4.25 -31.46
N THR A 87 30.11 -4.90 -31.23
CA THR A 87 30.65 -5.91 -32.15
C THR A 87 29.72 -7.10 -32.28
N GLY A 88 29.16 -7.62 -31.17
CA GLY A 88 28.17 -8.70 -31.22
C GLY A 88 26.90 -8.32 -31.99
N SER A 89 26.46 -7.07 -31.87
CA SER A 89 25.30 -6.56 -32.62
C SER A 89 25.59 -6.40 -34.12
N LEU A 90 26.82 -6.01 -34.48
CA LEU A 90 27.26 -5.94 -35.88
C LEU A 90 27.39 -7.33 -36.50
N SER A 91 27.99 -8.29 -35.79
CA SER A 91 28.08 -9.69 -36.24
C SER A 91 26.70 -10.32 -36.47
N TYR A 92 25.73 -10.05 -35.59
CA TYR A 92 24.35 -10.48 -35.78
C TYR A 92 23.70 -9.84 -37.02
N THR A 93 24.00 -8.56 -37.28
CA THR A 93 23.46 -7.80 -38.42
C THR A 93 23.97 -8.32 -39.76
N PHE A 94 25.25 -8.68 -39.85
CA PHE A 94 25.88 -9.10 -41.12
C PHE A 94 25.77 -10.60 -41.39
N ILE A 95 25.85 -11.45 -40.36
CA ILE A 95 25.87 -12.92 -40.53
C ILE A 95 24.47 -13.53 -40.38
N GLY A 96 23.62 -12.92 -39.55
CA GLY A 96 22.25 -13.38 -39.31
C GLY A 96 22.15 -14.70 -38.52
N GLY A 97 21.05 -14.86 -37.79
CA GLY A 97 20.70 -16.13 -37.13
C GLY A 97 21.64 -16.57 -35.99
N PRO A 98 21.53 -17.84 -35.56
CA PRO A 98 22.30 -18.39 -34.43
C PRO A 98 23.81 -18.33 -34.62
N ALA A 99 24.29 -18.42 -35.87
CA ALA A 99 25.71 -18.34 -36.21
C ALA A 99 26.29 -16.94 -35.96
N GLY A 100 25.57 -15.87 -36.32
CA GLY A 100 25.97 -14.50 -36.02
C GLY A 100 25.99 -14.18 -34.52
N ALA A 101 25.08 -14.77 -33.74
CA ALA A 101 25.07 -14.65 -32.28
C ALA A 101 26.28 -15.36 -31.63
N MET A 102 26.62 -16.56 -32.11
CA MET A 102 27.79 -17.32 -31.63
C MET A 102 29.12 -16.65 -31.99
N ALA A 103 29.25 -16.08 -33.20
CA ALA A 103 30.43 -15.32 -33.59
C ALA A 103 30.62 -14.05 -32.73
N GLY A 104 29.52 -13.35 -32.39
CA GLY A 104 29.55 -12.21 -31.48
C GLY A 104 29.99 -12.57 -30.06
N LEU A 105 29.53 -13.72 -29.54
CA LEU A 105 29.95 -14.23 -28.23
C LEU A 105 31.42 -14.69 -28.22
N ALA A 106 31.91 -15.30 -29.30
CA ALA A 106 33.31 -15.69 -29.43
C ALA A 106 34.26 -14.47 -29.52
N GLY A 107 33.86 -13.42 -30.23
CA GLY A 107 34.62 -12.16 -30.27
C GLY A 107 34.68 -11.44 -28.93
N ALA A 108 33.59 -11.43 -28.16
CA ALA A 108 33.57 -10.93 -26.78
C ALA A 108 34.41 -11.80 -25.84
N GLY A 109 34.43 -13.12 -26.06
CA GLY A 109 35.26 -14.08 -25.32
C GLY A 109 36.75 -13.86 -25.52
N LEU A 110 37.21 -13.53 -26.74
CA LEU A 110 38.62 -13.26 -27.04
C LEU A 110 39.15 -11.95 -26.43
N VAL A 111 38.29 -10.94 -26.26
CA VAL A 111 38.66 -9.70 -25.55
C VAL A 111 38.71 -9.90 -24.03
N GLY A 112 37.95 -10.87 -23.49
CA GLY A 112 37.96 -11.22 -22.06
C GLY A 112 38.97 -12.30 -21.66
N SER A 113 39.31 -13.25 -22.53
CA SER A 113 40.06 -14.46 -22.14
C SER A 113 41.52 -14.23 -21.75
N GLY A 114 42.10 -13.08 -22.09
CA GLY A 114 43.43 -12.70 -21.60
C GLY A 114 43.47 -12.37 -20.10
N THR A 115 42.32 -12.11 -19.46
CA THR A 115 42.24 -11.60 -18.08
C THR A 115 41.57 -12.57 -17.11
N PHE A 116 40.84 -13.58 -17.59
CA PHE A 116 40.03 -14.48 -16.74
C PHE A 116 40.80 -15.68 -16.14
N ALA A 117 42.07 -15.90 -16.50
CA ALA A 117 42.85 -17.04 -16.02
C ALA A 117 43.37 -16.92 -14.58
N ALA A 118 43.05 -15.83 -13.84
CA ALA A 118 43.67 -15.53 -12.54
C ALA A 118 42.71 -15.21 -11.37
N LEU A 119 41.40 -15.49 -11.46
CA LEU A 119 40.46 -15.22 -10.36
C LEU A 119 40.02 -16.51 -9.63
N PRO A 120 40.19 -16.62 -8.29
CA PRO A 120 39.55 -17.66 -7.51
C PRO A 120 38.04 -17.37 -7.34
N SER A 121 37.28 -18.44 -7.10
CA SER A 121 35.81 -18.53 -7.11
C SER A 121 35.06 -17.45 -6.31
N ILE A 122 34.02 -16.88 -6.92
CA ILE A 122 33.05 -15.89 -6.40
C ILE A 122 32.07 -16.55 -5.39
N ALA A 123 32.58 -17.23 -4.37
CA ALA A 123 31.75 -17.94 -3.38
C ALA A 123 31.77 -17.32 -1.98
N ALA A 124 32.37 -16.13 -1.80
CA ALA A 124 32.40 -15.44 -0.51
C ALA A 124 32.15 -13.93 -0.70
N MET A 125 30.88 -13.53 -0.69
CA MET A 125 30.50 -12.14 -0.40
C MET A 125 29.63 -12.13 0.87
N PRO A 126 29.88 -11.23 1.83
CA PRO A 126 29.08 -11.14 3.04
C PRO A 126 27.69 -10.59 2.74
N GLU A 127 26.68 -11.23 3.35
CA GLU A 127 25.25 -11.02 3.15
C GLU A 127 24.70 -9.68 3.67
N GLN A 128 25.54 -8.79 4.21
CA GLN A 128 25.09 -7.53 4.82
C GLN A 128 25.90 -6.33 4.35
N TRP A 129 25.21 -5.40 3.68
CA TRP A 129 25.77 -4.12 3.26
C TRP A 129 25.79 -3.18 4.47
N SER A 130 26.94 -2.60 4.76
CA SER A 130 27.07 -1.64 5.86
C SER A 130 26.17 -0.42 5.64
N ALA A 131 25.65 0.17 6.72
CA ALA A 131 24.80 1.36 6.68
C ALA A 131 25.43 2.53 5.88
N LYS A 132 26.77 2.63 5.85
CA LYS A 132 27.49 3.63 5.04
C LYS A 132 27.28 3.46 3.53
N THR A 133 27.11 2.23 3.05
CA THR A 133 26.88 1.93 1.63
C THR A 133 25.46 2.31 1.20
N GLN A 134 24.48 2.17 2.10
CA GLN A 134 23.09 2.59 1.86
C GLN A 134 22.98 4.12 1.76
N THR A 135 23.66 4.87 2.63
CA THR A 135 23.71 6.35 2.55
C THR A 135 24.34 6.85 1.25
N ALA A 136 25.40 6.18 0.76
CA ALA A 136 26.07 6.56 -0.48
C ALA A 136 25.20 6.35 -1.75
N LEU A 137 24.17 5.52 -1.67
CA LEU A 137 23.20 5.28 -2.74
C LEU A 137 21.95 6.18 -2.65
N GLY A 138 21.96 7.20 -1.79
CA GLY A 138 20.84 8.12 -1.62
C GLY A 138 19.67 7.53 -0.83
N TYR A 139 19.84 6.35 -0.22
CA TYR A 139 18.87 5.82 0.72
C TYR A 139 19.02 6.54 2.06
N THR A 140 18.04 7.39 2.38
CA THR A 140 17.90 7.97 3.72
C THR A 140 16.87 7.12 4.45
N PRO A 141 17.24 6.31 5.46
CA PRO A 141 16.25 5.59 6.23
C PRO A 141 15.25 6.57 6.86
N PRO A 142 13.96 6.21 6.99
CA PRO A 142 12.95 7.08 7.55
C PRO A 142 13.35 7.54 8.96
N VAL A 143 13.18 8.85 9.20
CA VAL A 143 13.53 9.50 10.47
C VAL A 143 12.70 8.91 11.64
N PRO A 144 13.26 8.69 12.85
CA PRO A 144 12.60 8.02 13.98
C PRO A 144 11.36 8.72 14.60
N HIS A 145 10.84 9.79 13.99
CA HIS A 145 9.76 10.62 14.53
C HIS A 145 8.58 10.80 13.57
N SER A 146 8.40 9.89 12.63
CA SER A 146 7.10 9.77 11.97
C SER A 146 6.06 9.33 13.01
N VAL A 147 5.18 10.27 13.39
CA VAL A 147 4.00 10.00 14.25
C VAL A 147 3.01 9.05 13.54
N TYR A 148 3.23 8.79 12.25
CA TYR A 148 2.83 7.54 11.61
C TYR A 148 3.95 6.53 11.88
N VAL A 149 3.79 5.68 12.91
CA VAL A 149 4.39 4.35 12.83
C VAL A 149 3.80 3.80 11.54
N PRO A 150 4.57 3.54 10.47
CA PRO A 150 4.07 2.62 9.48
C PRO A 150 3.72 1.41 10.31
N VAL A 151 2.42 1.16 10.52
CA VAL A 151 1.98 -0.20 10.68
C VAL A 151 2.36 -0.76 9.32
N THR A 152 3.62 -1.19 9.22
CA THR A 152 4.06 -2.25 8.36
C THR A 152 3.03 -3.38 8.51
N TYR A 153 3.24 -4.50 7.86
CA TYR A 153 2.92 -5.69 8.64
C TYR A 153 3.57 -5.49 10.01
N ASP A 154 2.78 -5.28 11.07
CA ASP A 154 3.26 -4.80 12.35
C ASP A 154 4.33 -5.79 12.79
N SER A 155 5.60 -5.47 12.51
CA SER A 155 6.71 -6.43 12.63
C SER A 155 6.96 -6.75 14.10
N ASP A 156 6.39 -5.91 14.99
CA ASP A 156 6.36 -6.10 16.43
C ASP A 156 5.19 -7.01 16.86
N ILE A 157 4.14 -7.13 16.06
CA ILE A 157 3.17 -8.23 16.12
C ILE A 157 3.71 -9.35 15.26
N LYS A 158 4.59 -10.15 15.84
CA LYS A 158 4.94 -11.46 15.27
C LYS A 158 3.65 -12.15 14.84
N GLU A 159 3.62 -12.72 13.63
CA GLU A 159 2.57 -13.64 13.14
C GLU A 159 2.52 -14.94 13.96
N GLU A 160 2.84 -14.89 15.25
CA GLU A 160 2.48 -15.93 16.18
C GLU A 160 0.97 -16.10 16.08
N ALA A 161 0.57 -17.34 15.73
CA ALA A 161 -0.83 -17.72 15.71
C ALA A 161 -1.46 -17.27 17.04
N PRO A 162 -2.69 -16.70 17.03
CA PRO A 162 -3.38 -16.43 18.27
C PRO A 162 -3.38 -17.72 19.11
N PRO A 163 -3.29 -17.61 20.46
CA PRO A 163 -3.36 -18.78 21.31
C PRO A 163 -4.57 -19.63 20.89
N PRO A 164 -4.47 -20.97 20.89
CA PRO A 164 -5.55 -21.84 20.45
C PRO A 164 -6.87 -21.38 21.07
N ALA A 165 -7.82 -21.00 20.22
CA ALA A 165 -9.09 -20.50 20.69
C ALA A 165 -9.72 -21.57 21.61
N PRO A 166 -10.23 -21.20 22.79
CA PRO A 166 -10.88 -22.17 23.66
C PRO A 166 -12.00 -22.88 22.90
N GLN A 167 -12.24 -24.14 23.24
CA GLN A 167 -13.35 -24.88 22.67
C GLN A 167 -14.67 -24.36 23.23
N TYR A 168 -15.20 -23.28 22.64
CA TYR A 168 -16.59 -22.86 22.85
C TYR A 168 -17.55 -23.89 22.25
N ASN A 169 -18.31 -24.56 23.12
CA ASN A 169 -19.36 -25.54 22.81
C ASN A 169 -20.78 -24.97 23.03
N GLY A 170 -20.90 -23.67 23.30
CA GLY A 170 -22.19 -23.02 23.50
C GLY A 170 -22.99 -22.93 22.19
N PRO A 171 -24.33 -22.84 22.25
CA PRO A 171 -25.16 -22.76 21.06
C PRO A 171 -24.84 -21.46 20.30
N TRP A 172 -24.49 -21.58 19.02
CA TRP A 172 -24.37 -20.47 18.07
C TRP A 172 -25.65 -19.61 18.05
N ASN A 173 -25.56 -18.34 17.65
CA ASN A 173 -26.74 -17.47 17.54
C ASN A 173 -26.73 -16.58 16.32
N ASP A 174 -27.88 -16.37 15.72
CA ASP A 174 -27.99 -15.50 14.54
C ASP A 174 -28.03 -13.99 14.92
N ARG A 175 -27.41 -13.55 16.03
CA ARG A 175 -27.31 -12.11 16.31
C ARG A 175 -26.10 -11.52 15.60
N VAL A 176 -26.17 -10.23 15.28
CA VAL A 176 -25.14 -9.51 14.53
C VAL A 176 -24.63 -8.33 15.34
N VAL A 177 -23.31 -8.14 15.41
CA VAL A 177 -22.73 -6.82 15.66
C VAL A 177 -22.56 -6.13 14.32
N PHE A 178 -23.15 -4.94 14.16
CA PHE A 178 -22.92 -4.08 13.00
C PHE A 178 -22.06 -2.90 13.44
N LEU A 179 -20.76 -2.94 13.13
CA LEU A 179 -19.85 -1.83 13.36
C LEU A 179 -19.69 -1.06 12.05
N GLY A 180 -20.11 0.20 12.04
CA GLY A 180 -19.92 1.07 10.89
C GLY A 180 -19.19 2.35 11.27
N MET A 181 -18.35 2.83 10.35
CA MET A 181 -17.48 3.99 10.57
C MET A 181 -18.10 5.33 10.12
N ASN A 182 -19.25 5.28 9.43
CA ASN A 182 -19.95 6.44 8.88
C ASN A 182 -21.37 6.53 9.46
N PRO A 183 -21.77 7.58 10.20
CA PRO A 183 -23.02 7.56 10.97
C PRO A 183 -24.28 7.30 10.14
N GLU A 184 -24.49 8.05 9.07
CA GLU A 184 -25.68 7.94 8.22
C GLU A 184 -25.73 6.59 7.46
N PRO A 185 -24.69 6.19 6.70
CA PRO A 185 -24.64 4.86 6.09
C PRO A 185 -24.82 3.71 7.10
N THR A 186 -24.26 3.85 8.31
CA THR A 186 -24.40 2.85 9.38
C THR A 186 -25.83 2.74 9.85
N ALA A 187 -26.49 3.88 10.17
CA ALA A 187 -27.88 3.90 10.60
C ALA A 187 -28.79 3.27 9.53
N LYS A 188 -28.58 3.63 8.26
CA LYS A 188 -29.32 3.05 7.15
C LYS A 188 -29.10 1.55 7.03
N ALA A 189 -27.86 1.10 6.86
CA ALA A 189 -27.55 -0.31 6.64
C ALA A 189 -27.96 -1.22 7.81
N SER A 190 -27.68 -0.79 9.04
CA SER A 190 -28.06 -1.54 10.24
C SER A 190 -29.58 -1.61 10.41
N SER A 191 -30.33 -0.53 10.15
CA SER A 191 -31.80 -0.56 10.21
C SER A 191 -32.42 -1.53 9.20
N TRP A 192 -31.82 -1.65 8.00
CA TRP A 192 -32.24 -2.64 7.01
C TRP A 192 -31.96 -4.08 7.48
N MET A 193 -30.80 -4.32 8.10
CA MET A 193 -30.44 -5.62 8.65
C MET A 193 -31.30 -6.00 9.87
N ALA A 194 -31.63 -5.03 10.73
CA ALA A 194 -32.45 -5.22 11.92
C ALA A 194 -33.88 -5.70 11.62
N ARG A 195 -34.36 -5.55 10.38
CA ARG A 195 -35.64 -6.12 9.93
C ARG A 195 -35.62 -7.66 9.85
N ARG A 196 -34.43 -8.28 9.93
CA ARG A 196 -34.23 -9.71 9.67
C ARG A 196 -33.41 -10.42 10.74
N ALA A 197 -32.59 -9.69 11.48
CA ALA A 197 -31.73 -10.22 12.54
C ALA A 197 -31.77 -9.31 13.77
N ASP A 198 -31.41 -9.85 14.93
CA ASP A 198 -31.12 -9.06 16.12
C ASP A 198 -29.74 -8.42 15.96
N VAL A 199 -29.71 -7.08 15.86
CA VAL A 199 -28.51 -6.30 15.52
C VAL A 199 -28.12 -5.39 16.69
N THR A 200 -26.90 -5.57 17.20
CA THR A 200 -26.22 -4.60 18.06
C THR A 200 -25.40 -3.65 17.19
N VAL A 201 -25.76 -2.37 17.16
CA VAL A 201 -25.07 -1.36 16.34
C VAL A 201 -23.95 -0.69 17.12
N ILE A 202 -22.79 -0.58 16.50
CA ILE A 202 -21.70 0.32 16.89
C ILE A 202 -21.57 1.34 15.76
N SER A 203 -21.78 2.61 16.07
CA SER A 203 -21.65 3.73 15.14
C SER A 203 -20.74 4.80 15.75
N PRO A 204 -20.18 5.70 14.93
CA PRO A 204 -19.39 6.79 15.45
C PRO A 204 -20.25 7.64 16.38
N SER A 205 -19.68 8.03 17.51
CA SER A 205 -20.32 8.93 18.45
C SER A 205 -20.40 10.35 17.87
N LEU A 206 -21.33 11.16 18.40
CA LEU A 206 -21.44 12.57 18.01
C LEU A 206 -20.18 13.39 18.36
N ALA A 207 -19.39 12.90 19.32
CA ALA A 207 -18.16 13.52 19.76
C ALA A 207 -17.06 12.43 19.71
N PRO A 208 -16.28 12.36 18.62
CA PRO A 208 -15.33 11.28 18.37
C PRO A 208 -14.44 10.96 19.57
N ASP A 209 -14.04 9.70 19.70
CA ASP A 209 -13.27 9.17 20.82
C ASP A 209 -13.99 9.34 22.19
N ARG A 210 -15.32 9.38 22.23
CA ARG A 210 -16.08 9.36 23.49
C ARG A 210 -17.04 8.17 23.56
N ILE A 211 -17.02 7.48 24.69
CA ILE A 211 -17.89 6.35 24.97
C ILE A 211 -18.65 6.55 26.28
N ARG A 212 -19.91 6.11 26.33
CA ARG A 212 -20.75 6.17 27.54
C ARG A 212 -20.90 4.77 28.14
N VAL A 213 -20.58 4.62 29.43
CA VAL A 213 -20.73 3.37 30.18
C VAL A 213 -21.42 3.66 31.50
N GLY A 214 -22.56 3.00 31.77
CA GLY A 214 -23.27 3.16 33.04
C GLY A 214 -23.66 4.61 33.37
N GLY A 215 -23.94 5.44 32.36
CA GLY A 215 -24.24 6.87 32.55
C GLY A 215 -23.03 7.81 32.54
N THR A 216 -21.82 7.28 32.70
CA THR A 216 -20.56 8.05 32.70
C THR A 216 -19.98 8.13 31.29
N SER A 217 -19.53 9.32 30.88
CA SER A 217 -18.80 9.51 29.61
C SER A 217 -17.29 9.45 29.85
N TYR A 218 -16.58 8.72 29.00
CA TYR A 218 -15.12 8.59 29.03
C TYR A 218 -14.52 9.20 27.77
N ASP A 219 -13.40 9.92 27.92
CA ASP A 219 -12.67 10.58 26.83
C ASP A 219 -11.44 9.77 26.42
N LEU A 220 -11.56 9.05 25.32
CA LEU A 220 -10.56 8.08 24.83
C LEU A 220 -9.40 8.76 24.08
N ARG A 221 -9.38 10.10 23.99
CA ARG A 221 -8.27 10.84 23.38
C ARG A 221 -7.02 10.86 24.27
N SER A 222 -7.19 10.60 25.57
CA SER A 222 -6.11 10.63 26.56
C SER A 222 -5.82 9.24 27.13
N PRO A 223 -4.56 8.93 27.50
CA PRO A 223 -4.23 7.67 28.19
C PRO A 223 -5.03 7.48 29.49
N ARG A 224 -5.29 8.56 30.24
CA ARG A 224 -6.08 8.53 31.47
C ARG A 224 -7.53 8.11 31.21
N GLY A 225 -8.17 8.67 30.18
CA GLY A 225 -9.55 8.33 29.85
C GLY A 225 -9.69 6.92 29.27
N VAL A 226 -8.71 6.46 28.47
CA VAL A 226 -8.62 5.04 28.06
C VAL A 226 -8.51 4.15 29.29
N ALA A 227 -7.60 4.45 30.22
CA ALA A 227 -7.44 3.64 31.43
C ALA A 227 -8.72 3.60 32.29
N ALA A 228 -9.41 4.73 32.44
CA ALA A 228 -10.68 4.81 33.17
C ALA A 228 -11.79 3.99 32.49
N PHE A 229 -11.88 4.04 31.16
CA PHE A 229 -12.82 3.21 30.39
C PHE A 229 -12.50 1.72 30.53
N VAL A 230 -11.26 1.31 30.30
CA VAL A 230 -10.86 -0.11 30.34
C VAL A 230 -11.10 -0.72 31.72
N ALA A 231 -10.95 0.06 32.80
CA ALA A 231 -11.27 -0.39 34.15
C ALA A 231 -12.75 -0.81 34.31
N THR A 232 -13.68 -0.21 33.55
CA THR A 232 -15.10 -0.59 33.57
C THR A 232 -15.38 -1.97 32.97
N LEU A 233 -14.44 -2.51 32.19
CA LEU A 233 -14.61 -3.80 31.53
C LEU A 233 -14.48 -4.98 32.52
N ASN A 234 -13.93 -4.75 33.73
CA ASN A 234 -13.71 -5.75 34.78
C ASN A 234 -12.94 -6.97 34.25
N LEU A 235 -11.83 -6.73 33.56
CA LEU A 235 -10.93 -7.73 32.99
C LEU A 235 -9.75 -8.00 33.93
N THR A 236 -9.01 -9.09 33.70
CA THR A 236 -7.74 -9.32 34.42
C THR A 236 -6.71 -8.23 34.13
N ALA A 237 -5.65 -8.13 34.94
CA ALA A 237 -4.59 -7.14 34.75
C ALA A 237 -3.91 -7.27 33.37
N THR A 238 -3.59 -8.49 32.94
CA THR A 238 -3.00 -8.78 31.62
C THR A 238 -3.93 -8.36 30.49
N GLN A 239 -5.22 -8.72 30.59
CA GLN A 239 -6.21 -8.32 29.58
C GLN A 239 -6.41 -6.80 29.54
N THR A 240 -6.45 -6.15 30.70
CA THR A 240 -6.52 -4.69 30.81
C THR A 240 -5.35 -4.01 30.09
N ALA A 241 -4.13 -4.51 30.25
CA ALA A 241 -2.95 -4.00 29.55
C ALA A 241 -3.06 -4.21 28.03
N GLY A 242 -3.49 -5.41 27.59
CA GLY A 242 -3.68 -5.72 26.18
C GLY A 242 -4.74 -4.85 25.49
N VAL A 243 -5.85 -4.55 26.18
CA VAL A 243 -6.89 -3.65 25.66
C VAL A 243 -6.33 -2.23 25.54
N LYS A 244 -5.61 -1.73 26.55
CA LYS A 244 -4.96 -0.40 26.48
C LYS A 244 -4.01 -0.29 25.29
N LYS A 245 -3.20 -1.32 25.04
CA LYS A 245 -2.32 -1.38 23.85
C LYS A 245 -3.12 -1.28 22.55
N ALA A 246 -4.27 -1.98 22.43
CA ALA A 246 -5.13 -1.86 21.26
C ALA A 246 -5.61 -0.40 21.03
N PHE A 247 -5.94 0.34 22.09
CA PHE A 247 -6.31 1.76 22.01
C PHE A 247 -5.15 2.69 21.64
N GLU A 248 -3.94 2.39 22.09
CA GLU A 248 -2.74 3.14 21.73
C GLU A 248 -2.44 3.02 20.23
N MET A 249 -2.63 1.82 19.69
CA MET A 249 -2.49 1.54 18.25
C MET A 249 -3.65 2.09 17.41
N CYS A 250 -4.82 2.30 18.01
CA CYS A 250 -6.01 2.77 17.30
C CYS A 250 -5.92 4.27 17.01
N GLU A 251 -6.19 4.62 15.75
CA GLU A 251 -6.20 6.01 15.31
C GLU A 251 -7.25 6.81 16.11
N LYS A 252 -6.89 8.05 16.44
CA LYS A 252 -7.85 8.99 17.02
C LYS A 252 -9.03 9.18 16.06
N GLY A 253 -10.21 9.38 16.61
CA GLY A 253 -11.48 9.38 15.91
C GLY A 253 -12.16 8.02 15.96
N ALA A 254 -11.44 6.90 15.83
CA ALA A 254 -12.03 5.56 15.74
C ALA A 254 -12.08 4.79 17.09
N ARG A 255 -11.69 5.43 18.20
CA ARG A 255 -11.52 4.73 19.47
C ARG A 255 -12.86 4.39 20.11
N ASP A 256 -13.91 5.16 19.86
CA ASP A 256 -15.25 4.86 20.36
C ASP A 256 -15.87 3.64 19.69
N GLU A 257 -15.61 3.37 18.42
CA GLU A 257 -16.01 2.12 17.78
C GLU A 257 -15.24 0.93 18.35
N LEU A 258 -13.92 1.07 18.54
CA LEU A 258 -13.12 0.05 19.22
C LEU A 258 -13.60 -0.17 20.66
N ALA A 259 -14.01 0.88 21.37
CA ALA A 259 -14.57 0.80 22.72
C ALA A 259 -15.91 0.07 22.74
N GLY A 260 -16.82 0.38 21.82
CA GLY A 260 -18.08 -0.34 21.67
C GLY A 260 -17.84 -1.84 21.45
N LEU A 261 -16.87 -2.18 20.59
CA LEU A 261 -16.50 -3.58 20.34
C LEU A 261 -15.88 -4.23 21.59
N ALA A 262 -14.97 -3.54 22.28
CA ALA A 262 -14.35 -4.01 23.51
C ALA A 262 -15.38 -4.25 24.63
N GLN A 263 -16.45 -3.46 24.73
CA GLN A 263 -17.54 -3.72 25.68
C GLN A 263 -18.30 -5.01 25.35
N ILE A 264 -18.55 -5.28 24.07
CA ILE A 264 -19.18 -6.53 23.64
C ILE A 264 -18.24 -7.70 23.96
N TRP A 265 -16.99 -7.62 23.53
CA TRP A 265 -16.04 -8.72 23.69
C TRP A 265 -15.66 -8.96 25.14
N ALA A 266 -15.51 -7.94 25.98
CA ALA A 266 -15.26 -8.13 27.41
C ALA A 266 -16.37 -8.94 28.10
N ARG A 267 -17.64 -8.81 27.66
CA ARG A 267 -18.73 -9.68 28.16
C ARG A 267 -18.54 -11.12 27.70
N GLY A 268 -18.22 -11.32 26.41
CA GLY A 268 -17.93 -12.63 25.83
C GLY A 268 -16.78 -13.34 26.53
N GLU A 269 -15.72 -12.58 26.83
CA GLU A 269 -14.53 -13.06 27.53
C GLU A 269 -14.86 -13.59 28.92
N LYS A 270 -15.79 -12.92 29.62
CA LYS A 270 -16.29 -13.33 30.95
C LYS A 270 -17.39 -14.41 30.89
N GLY A 271 -17.54 -15.09 29.76
CA GLY A 271 -18.45 -16.22 29.59
C GLY A 271 -19.88 -15.86 29.14
N ALA A 272 -20.18 -14.58 28.88
CA ALA A 272 -21.47 -14.23 28.32
C ALA A 272 -21.57 -14.68 26.85
N LYS A 273 -22.79 -14.96 26.41
CA LYS A 273 -23.07 -15.19 24.99
C LYS A 273 -23.14 -13.86 24.25
N ILE A 274 -22.23 -13.62 23.30
CA ILE A 274 -22.23 -12.41 22.44
C ILE A 274 -22.83 -12.71 21.06
N PRO A 275 -23.11 -11.71 20.21
CA PRO A 275 -23.46 -11.97 18.82
C PRO A 275 -22.32 -12.69 18.11
N SER A 276 -22.61 -13.79 17.40
CA SER A 276 -21.56 -14.58 16.72
C SER A 276 -21.27 -14.10 15.30
N ARG A 277 -21.98 -13.10 14.79
CA ARG A 277 -21.78 -12.57 13.43
C ARG A 277 -21.39 -11.10 13.49
N LEU A 278 -20.44 -10.68 12.66
CA LEU A 278 -19.89 -9.32 12.67
C LEU A 278 -19.91 -8.70 11.26
N VAL A 279 -20.39 -7.48 11.16
CA VAL A 279 -20.19 -6.62 9.99
C VAL A 279 -19.23 -5.49 10.35
N LEU A 280 -18.19 -5.30 9.54
CA LEU A 280 -17.30 -4.13 9.58
C LEU A 280 -17.59 -3.28 8.33
N ALA A 281 -18.09 -2.06 8.51
CA ALA A 281 -18.56 -1.22 7.41
C ALA A 281 -17.85 0.13 7.37
N GLY A 282 -17.32 0.50 6.21
CA GLY A 282 -16.66 1.79 6.01
C GLY A 282 -15.91 1.84 4.68
N HIS A 283 -15.17 2.91 4.47
CA HIS A 283 -14.14 2.92 3.42
C HIS A 283 -13.04 1.92 3.79
N SER A 284 -12.38 1.35 2.78
CA SER A 284 -11.28 0.42 3.00
C SER A 284 -10.30 0.49 1.84
N ASN A 285 -9.05 0.18 2.15
CA ASN A 285 -7.90 0.05 1.25
C ASN A 285 -7.22 -1.32 1.43
N GLY A 286 -7.86 -2.24 2.18
CA GLY A 286 -7.29 -3.52 2.57
C GLY A 286 -6.60 -3.59 3.93
N ASP A 287 -6.45 -2.46 4.66
CA ASP A 287 -5.74 -2.43 5.96
C ASP A 287 -6.68 -2.24 7.17
N GLY A 288 -7.99 -2.18 6.93
CA GLY A 288 -9.01 -1.89 7.94
C GLY A 288 -10.21 -1.17 7.34
N VAL A 289 -11.01 -0.53 8.20
CA VAL A 289 -12.14 0.34 7.79
C VAL A 289 -11.97 1.75 8.37
N TRP A 290 -12.43 2.78 7.65
CA TRP A 290 -12.49 4.15 8.15
C TRP A 290 -13.76 4.86 7.70
N GLY A 291 -14.05 6.00 8.32
CA GLY A 291 -15.17 6.86 7.99
C GLY A 291 -14.75 8.25 7.54
N ASP A 292 -15.66 8.95 6.90
CA ASP A 292 -15.54 10.35 6.51
C ASP A 292 -15.42 11.23 7.76
N ASP A 293 -14.33 11.99 7.85
CA ASP A 293 -14.03 12.84 9.03
C ASP A 293 -14.03 12.04 10.36
N ASN A 294 -13.79 10.72 10.26
CA ASN A 294 -13.61 9.79 11.38
C ASN A 294 -12.21 9.18 11.33
N GLY A 295 -11.79 8.47 12.39
CA GLY A 295 -10.53 7.72 12.39
C GLY A 295 -10.60 6.43 11.58
N SER A 296 -9.48 5.71 11.50
CA SER A 296 -9.43 4.34 10.97
C SER A 296 -9.34 3.27 12.06
N LEU A 297 -10.24 2.29 11.96
CA LEU A 297 -10.15 1.03 12.67
C LEU A 297 -9.35 0.04 11.82
N ARG A 298 -8.03 0.09 11.98
CA ARG A 298 -7.06 -0.81 11.33
C ARG A 298 -7.12 -2.23 11.89
N LEU A 299 -6.57 -3.19 11.14
CA LEU A 299 -6.53 -4.60 11.56
C LEU A 299 -5.60 -4.87 12.75
N GLY A 300 -4.51 -4.10 12.90
CA GLY A 300 -3.59 -4.22 14.04
C GLY A 300 -4.29 -4.06 15.41
N PRO A 301 -4.99 -2.94 15.68
CA PRO A 301 -5.80 -2.77 16.89
C PRO A 301 -6.83 -3.89 17.11
N LEU A 302 -7.50 -4.36 16.06
CA LEU A 302 -8.46 -5.46 16.14
C LEU A 302 -7.80 -6.81 16.49
N LEU A 303 -6.64 -7.10 15.90
CA LEU A 303 -5.84 -8.29 16.20
C LEU A 303 -5.32 -8.25 17.62
N GLN A 304 -4.79 -7.11 18.06
CA GLN A 304 -4.36 -6.92 19.45
C GLN A 304 -5.54 -7.13 20.42
N LEU A 305 -6.72 -6.60 20.11
CA LEU A 305 -7.92 -6.82 20.92
C LEU A 305 -8.35 -8.30 20.92
N SER A 306 -8.27 -8.99 19.77
CA SER A 306 -8.60 -10.41 19.66
C SER A 306 -7.66 -11.30 20.48
N ARG A 307 -6.34 -11.07 20.39
CA ARG A 307 -5.33 -11.78 21.20
C ARG A 307 -5.54 -11.56 22.70
N THR A 308 -6.04 -10.39 23.05
CA THR A 308 -6.33 -10.02 24.44
C THR A 308 -7.62 -10.67 24.95
N LEU A 309 -8.62 -10.84 24.09
CA LEU A 309 -9.95 -11.36 24.43
C LEU A 309 -10.30 -12.61 23.58
N PRO A 310 -9.50 -13.69 23.65
CA PRO A 310 -9.63 -14.81 22.74
C PRO A 310 -10.89 -15.65 22.97
N HIS A 311 -11.45 -15.69 24.19
CA HIS A 311 -12.72 -16.38 24.43
C HIS A 311 -13.85 -15.65 23.73
N ALA A 312 -13.84 -14.32 23.72
CA ALA A 312 -14.82 -13.52 23.01
C ALA A 312 -14.74 -13.71 21.50
N THR A 313 -13.56 -13.56 20.90
CA THR A 313 -13.41 -13.65 19.44
C THR A 313 -13.61 -15.05 18.89
N SER A 314 -13.39 -16.08 19.71
CA SER A 314 -13.76 -17.47 19.37
C SER A 314 -15.27 -17.67 19.16
N GLN A 315 -16.11 -16.76 19.68
CA GLN A 315 -17.56 -16.80 19.44
C GLN A 315 -17.95 -16.20 18.08
N ILE A 316 -17.06 -15.49 17.40
CA ILE A 316 -17.33 -14.94 16.06
C ILE A 316 -17.16 -16.03 15.01
N GLU A 317 -18.27 -16.34 14.33
CA GLU A 317 -18.39 -17.43 13.39
C GLU A 317 -18.57 -16.94 11.95
N ASP A 318 -19.04 -15.72 11.73
CA ASP A 318 -19.16 -15.16 10.38
C ASP A 318 -18.81 -13.67 10.41
N ALA A 319 -18.00 -13.24 9.45
CA ALA A 319 -17.64 -11.84 9.27
C ALA A 319 -17.98 -11.35 7.86
N PHE A 320 -18.42 -10.10 7.74
CA PHE A 320 -18.50 -9.40 6.47
C PHE A 320 -17.84 -8.03 6.57
N VAL A 321 -16.76 -7.83 5.82
CA VAL A 321 -16.11 -6.53 5.69
C VAL A 321 -16.63 -5.83 4.43
N THR A 322 -17.44 -4.80 4.65
CA THR A 322 -18.03 -3.98 3.60
C THR A 322 -17.21 -2.72 3.40
N GLY A 323 -16.15 -2.86 2.60
CA GLY A 323 -15.27 -1.78 2.18
C GLY A 323 -14.43 -2.18 0.97
N CYS A 324 -13.92 -1.20 0.21
CA CYS A 324 -13.11 -1.48 -0.99
C CYS A 324 -11.83 -2.26 -0.63
N TYR A 325 -11.44 -3.21 -1.46
CA TYR A 325 -10.21 -4.01 -1.37
C TYR A 325 -10.01 -4.74 -0.03
N SER A 326 -11.08 -4.92 0.73
CA SER A 326 -11.07 -5.57 2.03
C SER A 326 -10.77 -7.06 1.98
N GLY A 327 -10.80 -7.68 0.78
CA GLY A 327 -10.78 -9.13 0.61
C GLY A 327 -9.50 -9.72 0.01
N GLY A 328 -8.35 -9.04 0.10
CA GLY A 328 -7.08 -9.61 -0.37
C GLY A 328 -6.64 -10.85 0.42
N GLU A 329 -5.78 -11.71 -0.15
CA GLU A 329 -5.31 -12.96 0.46
C GLU A 329 -4.68 -12.75 1.85
N VAL A 330 -3.74 -11.81 1.93
CA VAL A 330 -3.09 -11.38 3.17
C VAL A 330 -4.09 -10.83 4.19
N THR A 331 -4.99 -9.96 3.73
CA THR A 331 -6.01 -9.35 4.59
C THR A 331 -6.95 -10.43 5.14
N MET A 332 -7.24 -11.45 4.33
CA MET A 332 -8.05 -12.60 4.74
C MET A 332 -7.37 -13.43 5.82
N ASP A 333 -6.06 -13.69 5.70
CA ASP A 333 -5.30 -14.35 6.77
C ASP A 333 -5.36 -13.56 8.08
N GLN A 334 -5.22 -12.24 8.00
CA GLN A 334 -5.33 -11.38 9.18
C GLN A 334 -6.73 -11.48 9.82
N TYR A 335 -7.81 -11.54 9.02
CA TYR A 335 -9.13 -11.81 9.59
C TYR A 335 -9.22 -13.18 10.25
N LEU A 336 -8.53 -14.21 9.73
CA LEU A 336 -8.49 -15.53 10.37
C LEU A 336 -7.70 -15.51 11.69
N LEU A 337 -6.70 -14.64 11.81
CA LEU A 337 -6.02 -14.40 13.09
C LEU A 337 -6.94 -13.65 14.08
N ILE A 338 -7.78 -12.73 13.59
CA ILE A 338 -8.74 -11.99 14.42
C ILE A 338 -9.92 -12.89 14.83
N PHE A 339 -10.42 -13.72 13.92
CA PHE A 339 -11.59 -14.59 14.08
C PHE A 339 -11.20 -16.06 13.89
N PRO A 340 -10.50 -16.66 14.86
CA PRO A 340 -9.90 -18.01 14.72
C PRO A 340 -10.92 -19.14 14.53
N ARG A 341 -12.22 -18.87 14.75
CA ARG A 341 -13.32 -19.83 14.58
C ARG A 341 -14.33 -19.41 13.53
N ALA A 342 -13.97 -18.46 12.66
CA ALA A 342 -14.83 -18.10 11.55
C ALA A 342 -15.14 -19.34 10.69
N LYS A 343 -16.41 -19.48 10.33
CA LYS A 343 -16.90 -20.40 9.31
C LYS A 343 -16.78 -19.75 7.95
N THR A 344 -17.16 -18.47 7.86
CA THR A 344 -17.10 -17.69 6.62
C THR A 344 -16.65 -16.26 6.87
N ILE A 345 -15.89 -15.72 5.91
CA ILE A 345 -15.51 -14.31 5.89
C ILE A 345 -15.77 -13.80 4.48
N TRP A 346 -16.64 -12.81 4.35
CA TRP A 346 -16.96 -12.16 3.09
C TRP A 346 -16.30 -10.79 3.04
N ALA A 347 -15.82 -10.40 1.87
CA ALA A 347 -15.21 -9.10 1.63
C ALA A 347 -15.28 -8.75 0.13
N TYR A 348 -14.84 -7.54 -0.22
CA TYR A 348 -14.76 -7.12 -1.62
C TYR A 348 -13.33 -7.18 -2.15
N GLU A 349 -13.19 -7.74 -3.35
CA GLU A 349 -11.88 -7.93 -4.00
C GLU A 349 -11.30 -6.61 -4.54
N ALA A 350 -12.17 -5.65 -4.86
CA ALA A 350 -11.77 -4.36 -5.42
C ALA A 350 -12.70 -3.24 -4.96
N GLN A 351 -13.67 -2.84 -5.77
CA GLN A 351 -14.62 -1.81 -5.35
C GLN A 351 -15.80 -2.44 -4.60
N ALA A 352 -16.19 -1.82 -3.49
CA ALA A 352 -17.42 -2.14 -2.77
C ALA A 352 -18.56 -1.21 -3.26
N PRO A 353 -19.81 -1.69 -3.32
CA PRO A 353 -20.96 -0.81 -3.42
C PRO A 353 -21.12 0.04 -2.16
N GLY A 354 -21.74 1.21 -2.30
CA GLY A 354 -22.26 2.00 -1.20
C GLY A 354 -23.63 1.49 -0.73
N VAL A 355 -24.13 2.05 0.37
CA VAL A 355 -25.43 1.68 0.95
C VAL A 355 -26.60 1.91 -0.01
N ASP A 356 -26.48 2.86 -0.92
CA ASP A 356 -27.52 3.24 -1.88
C ASP A 356 -27.52 2.44 -3.18
N ASN A 357 -26.40 1.77 -3.51
CA ASN A 357 -26.25 1.13 -4.80
C ASN A 357 -25.96 -0.38 -4.71
N GLY A 358 -25.95 -0.98 -3.53
CA GLY A 358 -25.94 -2.45 -3.41
C GLY A 358 -25.47 -3.04 -2.08
N ALA A 359 -24.79 -2.29 -1.22
CA ALA A 359 -24.20 -2.86 -0.01
C ALA A 359 -25.24 -3.49 0.93
N THR A 360 -26.41 -2.86 1.08
CA THR A 360 -27.50 -3.37 1.92
C THR A 360 -28.09 -4.68 1.38
N ILE A 361 -28.07 -4.87 0.06
CA ILE A 361 -28.55 -6.10 -0.60
C ILE A 361 -27.54 -7.22 -0.42
N ASP A 362 -26.24 -6.92 -0.57
CA ASP A 362 -25.17 -7.90 -0.32
C ASP A 362 -25.13 -8.29 1.16
N GLN A 363 -25.27 -7.34 2.08
CA GLN A 363 -25.36 -7.58 3.52
C GLN A 363 -26.55 -8.46 3.88
N ALA A 364 -27.71 -8.22 3.27
CA ALA A 364 -28.86 -9.10 3.40
C ALA A 364 -28.62 -10.50 2.79
N GLY A 365 -27.87 -10.60 1.71
CA GLY A 365 -27.45 -11.86 1.09
C GLY A 365 -26.54 -12.66 2.02
N TRP A 366 -25.50 -12.01 2.55
CA TRP A 366 -24.60 -12.55 3.56
C TRP A 366 -25.36 -13.03 4.78
N GLU A 367 -26.19 -12.16 5.38
CA GLU A 367 -26.94 -12.47 6.59
C GLU A 367 -27.78 -13.73 6.42
N ARG A 368 -28.47 -13.90 5.28
CA ARG A 368 -29.25 -15.13 5.00
C ARG A 368 -28.38 -16.35 4.74
N ALA A 369 -27.27 -16.18 4.01
CA ALA A 369 -26.43 -17.29 3.59
C ALA A 369 -25.64 -17.92 4.74
N THR A 370 -25.33 -17.13 5.78
CA THR A 370 -24.48 -17.54 6.90
C THR A 370 -25.25 -17.99 8.15
N ARG A 371 -26.59 -17.90 8.16
CA ARG A 371 -27.43 -18.39 9.28
C ARG A 371 -27.16 -19.86 9.57
N GLY A 372 -27.11 -20.18 10.87
CA GLY A 372 -26.89 -21.53 11.36
C GLY A 372 -25.55 -22.12 10.89
N ARG A 373 -25.51 -23.42 10.61
CA ARG A 373 -24.26 -24.15 10.29
C ARG A 373 -23.88 -24.14 8.79
N LYS A 374 -24.46 -23.24 8.00
CA LYS A 374 -24.23 -23.19 6.55
C LYS A 374 -22.94 -22.43 6.23
N ALA A 375 -21.87 -23.18 5.96
CA ALA A 375 -20.56 -22.60 5.63
C ALA A 375 -20.09 -22.88 4.19
N SER A 376 -20.90 -23.52 3.36
CA SER A 376 -20.52 -23.88 1.99
C SER A 376 -20.92 -22.82 0.95
N PHE A 377 -21.52 -21.70 1.35
CA PHE A 377 -21.96 -20.69 0.40
C PHE A 377 -20.81 -19.72 0.07
N VAL A 378 -20.51 -19.60 -1.23
CA VAL A 378 -19.46 -18.73 -1.77
C VAL A 378 -20.07 -17.87 -2.88
N PRO A 379 -20.42 -16.59 -2.62
CA PRO A 379 -20.80 -15.69 -3.70
C PRO A 379 -19.57 -15.34 -4.56
N HIS A 380 -19.76 -15.27 -5.88
CA HIS A 380 -18.70 -14.83 -6.80
C HIS A 380 -18.73 -13.30 -7.01
N SER A 381 -19.85 -12.65 -6.74
CA SER A 381 -20.04 -11.20 -6.91
C SER A 381 -21.21 -10.68 -6.09
N SER A 382 -21.22 -9.36 -5.89
CA SER A 382 -22.38 -8.59 -5.44
C SER A 382 -23.61 -8.93 -6.27
N ALA A 383 -24.75 -9.08 -5.60
CA ALA A 383 -26.00 -9.48 -6.23
C ALA A 383 -26.58 -8.38 -7.15
N VAL A 384 -26.14 -7.14 -6.98
CA VAL A 384 -26.71 -5.96 -7.67
C VAL A 384 -25.71 -5.34 -8.63
N THR A 385 -24.47 -5.17 -8.16
CA THR A 385 -23.48 -4.36 -8.86
C THR A 385 -22.47 -5.18 -9.66
N ASN A 386 -22.54 -6.51 -9.57
CA ASN A 386 -21.54 -7.45 -10.12
C ASN A 386 -20.10 -7.13 -9.66
N LYS A 387 -19.95 -6.35 -8.57
CA LYS A 387 -18.66 -6.10 -7.93
C LYS A 387 -18.13 -7.41 -7.37
N LYS A 388 -16.84 -7.66 -7.54
CA LYS A 388 -16.24 -8.95 -7.23
C LYS A 388 -16.06 -9.11 -5.73
N MET A 389 -16.51 -10.24 -5.21
CA MET A 389 -16.37 -10.60 -3.81
C MET A 389 -15.19 -11.55 -3.65
N ALA A 390 -14.52 -11.45 -2.52
CA ALA A 390 -13.58 -12.44 -2.06
C ALA A 390 -14.16 -13.07 -0.79
N VAL A 391 -14.14 -14.40 -0.75
CA VAL A 391 -14.83 -15.16 0.29
C VAL A 391 -13.90 -16.25 0.78
N TRP A 392 -13.70 -16.32 2.08
CA TRP A 392 -13.10 -17.48 2.69
C TRP A 392 -14.17 -18.30 3.40
N SER A 393 -14.09 -19.62 3.27
CA SER A 393 -14.84 -20.53 4.13
C SER A 393 -13.96 -21.65 4.67
N TYR A 394 -14.29 -22.15 5.85
CA TYR A 394 -13.53 -23.26 6.43
C TYR A 394 -13.61 -24.54 5.57
N LYS A 395 -14.65 -24.69 4.74
CA LYS A 395 -14.88 -25.87 3.90
C LYS A 395 -14.12 -25.81 2.59
N THR A 396 -14.05 -24.63 1.99
CA THR A 396 -13.59 -24.45 0.61
C THR A 396 -12.35 -23.59 0.50
N GLY A 397 -11.85 -23.01 1.59
CA GLY A 397 -10.72 -22.09 1.59
C GLY A 397 -11.09 -20.72 1.01
N TYR A 398 -10.08 -20.02 0.48
CA TYR A 398 -10.21 -18.68 -0.11
C TYR A 398 -10.64 -18.74 -1.58
N HIS A 399 -11.63 -17.92 -1.94
CA HIS A 399 -12.20 -17.78 -3.29
C HIS A 399 -12.18 -16.32 -3.71
N ALA A 400 -11.56 -16.03 -4.85
CA ALA A 400 -11.57 -14.71 -5.50
C ALA A 400 -11.64 -14.88 -7.02
N THR A 401 -12.10 -13.85 -7.73
CA THR A 401 -12.40 -13.97 -9.16
C THR A 401 -11.22 -13.71 -10.09
N LYS A 402 -10.19 -13.00 -9.62
CA LYS A 402 -9.01 -12.72 -10.44
C LYS A 402 -8.00 -13.86 -10.34
N ALA A 403 -7.55 -14.33 -11.51
CA ALA A 403 -6.38 -15.18 -11.59
C ALA A 403 -5.19 -14.50 -10.89
N PRO A 404 -4.45 -15.22 -10.04
CA PRO A 404 -3.26 -14.69 -9.41
C PRO A 404 -2.24 -14.39 -10.51
N LEU A 405 -1.78 -13.14 -10.57
CA LEU A 405 -0.49 -12.86 -11.20
C LEU A 405 0.56 -13.30 -10.18
N ASN A 406 1.66 -13.91 -10.65
CA ASN A 406 2.81 -14.15 -9.79
C ASN A 406 3.40 -12.81 -9.32
N LEU A 407 4.19 -12.85 -8.25
CA LEU A 407 4.75 -11.65 -7.63
C LEU A 407 5.55 -10.79 -8.63
N GLU A 408 6.37 -11.42 -9.46
CA GLU A 408 7.16 -10.75 -10.50
C GLU A 408 6.28 -10.00 -11.50
N GLY A 409 5.21 -10.63 -12.00
CA GLY A 409 4.27 -10.01 -12.92
C GLY A 409 3.50 -8.85 -12.29
N LEU A 410 3.21 -8.91 -10.99
CA LEU A 410 2.62 -7.78 -10.25
C LEU A 410 3.62 -6.63 -10.10
N LYS A 411 4.85 -6.90 -9.67
CA LYS A 411 5.91 -5.88 -9.55
C LYS A 411 6.14 -5.19 -10.90
N GLY A 412 6.33 -5.95 -11.97
CA GLY A 412 6.50 -5.40 -13.32
C GLY A 412 5.32 -4.55 -13.80
N LYS A 413 4.08 -4.90 -13.40
CA LYS A 413 2.90 -4.05 -13.68
C LYS A 413 2.90 -2.75 -12.88
N VAL A 414 3.22 -2.82 -11.59
CA VAL A 414 3.32 -1.64 -10.71
C VAL A 414 4.42 -0.72 -11.21
N ASP A 415 5.62 -1.23 -11.45
CA ASP A 415 6.76 -0.45 -11.95
C ASP A 415 6.46 0.24 -13.28
N TRP A 416 5.90 -0.49 -14.23
CA TRP A 416 5.53 0.08 -15.53
C TRP A 416 4.50 1.20 -15.38
N MET A 417 3.44 0.99 -14.58
CA MET A 417 2.43 2.02 -14.34
C MET A 417 2.99 3.23 -13.58
N GLU A 418 3.94 3.01 -12.67
CA GLU A 418 4.59 4.08 -11.92
C GLU A 418 5.43 4.98 -12.84
N GLU A 419 6.27 4.37 -13.68
CA GLU A 419 7.12 5.06 -14.64
C GLU A 419 6.30 5.84 -15.68
N ASN A 420 5.23 5.23 -16.18
CA ASN A 420 4.46 5.79 -17.29
C ASN A 420 3.38 6.77 -16.84
N PHE A 421 2.83 6.64 -15.63
CA PHE A 421 1.69 7.45 -15.19
C PHE A 421 1.88 8.12 -13.83
N LEU A 422 2.23 7.37 -12.77
CA LEU A 422 2.23 7.92 -11.40
C LEU A 422 3.22 9.08 -11.24
N ARG A 423 4.49 8.91 -11.64
CA ARG A 423 5.53 9.92 -11.42
C ARG A 423 5.15 11.28 -12.01
N ARG A 424 4.56 11.26 -13.21
CA ARG A 424 4.04 12.45 -13.89
C ARG A 424 2.86 13.07 -13.14
N ALA A 425 1.90 12.26 -12.71
CA ALA A 425 0.75 12.74 -11.95
C ALA A 425 1.16 13.34 -10.59
N LEU A 426 2.17 12.78 -9.93
CA LEU A 426 2.69 13.29 -8.66
C LEU A 426 3.25 14.71 -8.78
N VAL A 427 3.94 15.02 -9.88
CA VAL A 427 4.46 16.36 -10.19
C VAL A 427 3.44 17.28 -10.88
N GLY A 428 2.17 16.85 -10.96
CA GLY A 428 1.07 17.66 -11.45
C GLY A 428 0.93 17.72 -12.98
N GLU A 429 1.61 16.86 -13.73
CA GLU A 429 1.36 16.74 -15.18
C GLU A 429 -0.06 16.19 -15.43
N GLU A 430 -0.73 16.74 -16.44
CA GLU A 430 -2.09 16.32 -16.81
C GLU A 430 -2.10 15.14 -17.81
N TYR A 431 -0.96 14.87 -18.46
CA TYR A 431 -0.85 13.87 -19.52
C TYR A 431 0.47 13.10 -19.46
N ALA A 432 0.42 11.83 -19.86
CA ALA A 432 1.57 11.00 -20.18
C ALA A 432 1.68 10.80 -21.69
N TYR A 433 2.87 10.42 -22.17
CA TYR A 433 3.10 10.09 -23.57
C TYR A 433 3.65 8.66 -23.67
N ASP A 434 3.01 7.82 -24.49
CA ASP A 434 3.47 6.46 -24.79
C ASP A 434 4.38 6.37 -26.03
N GLY A 435 4.86 7.52 -26.50
CA GLY A 435 5.65 7.69 -27.73
C GLY A 435 4.82 8.09 -28.94
N GLN A 436 3.50 7.85 -28.95
CA GLN A 436 2.62 8.23 -30.06
C GLN A 436 1.38 9.00 -29.60
N TRP A 437 0.84 8.67 -28.44
CA TRP A 437 -0.42 9.18 -27.93
C TRP A 437 -0.23 9.95 -26.63
N ARG A 438 -0.98 11.04 -26.52
CA ARG A 438 -1.13 11.82 -25.30
C ARG A 438 -2.24 11.18 -24.47
N ILE A 439 -1.87 10.50 -23.39
CA ILE A 439 -2.78 9.80 -22.49
C ILE A 439 -3.14 10.73 -21.34
N PRO A 440 -4.42 11.06 -21.10
CA PRO A 440 -4.81 11.85 -19.95
C PRO A 440 -4.54 11.08 -18.66
N ILE A 441 -3.77 11.69 -17.76
CA ILE A 441 -3.50 11.17 -16.41
C ILE A 441 -4.04 12.08 -15.32
N ARG A 442 -4.55 13.26 -15.69
CA ARG A 442 -5.31 14.14 -14.79
C ARG A 442 -6.44 13.35 -14.15
N ILE A 443 -6.54 13.47 -12.84
CA ILE A 443 -7.60 12.84 -12.05
C ILE A 443 -8.81 13.77 -12.03
N THR A 444 -9.83 13.44 -12.82
CA THR A 444 -11.14 14.09 -12.80
C THR A 444 -12.14 13.32 -11.93
N ASP A 445 -11.93 12.02 -11.78
CA ASP A 445 -12.72 11.11 -10.95
C ASP A 445 -11.76 10.15 -10.23
N PRO A 446 -11.76 10.11 -8.88
CA PRO A 446 -10.89 9.24 -8.09
C PRO A 446 -11.18 7.73 -8.27
N HIS A 447 -12.28 7.37 -8.92
CA HIS A 447 -12.72 6.00 -9.12
C HIS A 447 -12.35 5.42 -10.49
N THR A 448 -11.77 6.22 -11.40
CA THR A 448 -11.44 5.81 -12.77
C THR A 448 -10.03 6.25 -13.20
N GLY A 449 -9.62 5.83 -14.41
CA GLY A 449 -8.37 6.26 -15.03
C GLY A 449 -7.09 5.48 -14.63
N PRO A 450 -5.94 5.82 -15.23
CA PRO A 450 -4.68 5.08 -15.06
C PRO A 450 -4.16 5.10 -13.63
N ILE A 451 -4.28 6.21 -12.91
CA ILE A 451 -3.80 6.31 -11.52
C ILE A 451 -4.63 5.40 -10.60
N ARG A 452 -5.94 5.27 -10.84
CA ARG A 452 -6.78 4.33 -10.09
C ARG A 452 -6.43 2.87 -10.38
N GLN A 453 -6.06 2.57 -11.63
CA GLN A 453 -5.55 1.24 -11.98
C GLN A 453 -4.22 0.96 -11.27
N TYR A 454 -3.29 1.92 -11.24
CA TYR A 454 -2.03 1.80 -10.50
C TYR A 454 -2.29 1.52 -9.02
N TYR A 455 -3.17 2.29 -8.38
CA TYR A 455 -3.59 2.05 -7.01
C TYR A 455 -4.13 0.62 -6.81
N SER A 456 -4.97 0.15 -7.73
CA SER A 456 -5.51 -1.21 -7.64
C SER A 456 -4.43 -2.29 -7.76
N TRP A 457 -3.36 -2.04 -8.53
CA TRP A 457 -2.19 -2.93 -8.59
C TRP A 457 -1.35 -2.90 -7.33
N LEU A 458 -1.14 -1.71 -6.75
CA LEU A 458 -0.46 -1.57 -5.46
C LEU A 458 -1.19 -2.32 -4.36
N VAL A 459 -2.52 -2.18 -4.26
CA VAL A 459 -3.29 -2.91 -3.25
C VAL A 459 -3.10 -4.41 -3.42
N ARG A 460 -3.25 -4.94 -4.64
CA ARG A 460 -2.99 -6.37 -4.93
C ARG A 460 -1.57 -6.80 -4.57
N LEU A 461 -0.55 -6.02 -4.92
CA LEU A 461 0.84 -6.31 -4.61
C LEU A 461 1.07 -6.36 -3.09
N THR A 462 0.60 -5.34 -2.36
CA THR A 462 0.75 -5.27 -0.89
C THR A 462 -0.06 -6.34 -0.15
N GLN A 463 -0.98 -7.02 -0.82
CA GLN A 463 -1.77 -8.13 -0.28
C GLN A 463 -1.25 -9.52 -0.69
N ARG A 464 -0.05 -9.59 -1.31
CA ARG A 464 0.61 -10.86 -1.62
C ARG A 464 1.34 -11.41 -0.41
N LYS A 465 1.16 -12.70 -0.11
CA LYS A 465 1.86 -13.36 1.02
C LYS A 465 3.37 -13.50 0.76
N ASP A 466 3.73 -13.73 -0.49
CA ASP A 466 5.11 -13.92 -0.94
C ASP A 466 5.92 -12.62 -1.12
N LEU A 467 5.35 -11.45 -0.82
CA LEU A 467 6.07 -10.17 -0.84
C LEU A 467 6.92 -10.00 0.44
N PRO A 468 8.25 -9.79 0.34
CA PRO A 468 9.11 -9.54 1.49
C PRO A 468 8.64 -8.35 2.34
N GLU A 469 8.82 -8.41 3.65
CA GLU A 469 8.31 -7.39 4.59
C GLU A 469 8.94 -6.00 4.38
N ASP A 470 10.24 -5.97 4.12
CA ASP A 470 11.00 -4.74 3.82
C ASP A 470 10.50 -4.07 2.53
N GLU A 471 10.23 -4.86 1.49
CA GLU A 471 9.61 -4.37 0.26
C GLU A 471 8.15 -3.94 0.49
N ARG A 472 7.39 -4.68 1.30
CA ARG A 472 5.98 -4.41 1.55
C ARG A 472 5.78 -3.02 2.15
N ALA A 473 6.64 -2.62 3.10
CA ALA A 473 6.59 -1.29 3.71
C ALA A 473 6.63 -0.17 2.65
N LEU A 474 7.56 -0.26 1.69
CA LEU A 474 7.70 0.68 0.58
C LEU A 474 6.44 0.73 -0.28
N TRP A 475 5.89 -0.43 -0.66
CA TRP A 475 4.70 -0.48 -1.52
C TRP A 475 3.43 0.01 -0.80
N VAL A 476 3.34 -0.21 0.51
CA VAL A 476 2.26 0.34 1.36
C VAL A 476 2.35 1.85 1.43
N GLU A 477 3.54 2.43 1.60
CA GLU A 477 3.73 3.88 1.55
C GLU A 477 3.25 4.48 0.23
N LYS A 478 3.66 3.89 -0.91
CA LYS A 478 3.19 4.30 -2.24
C LYS A 478 1.67 4.15 -2.39
N LYS A 479 1.07 3.11 -1.82
CA LYS A 479 -0.39 2.90 -1.80
C LYS A 479 -1.08 4.07 -1.09
N HIS A 480 -0.59 4.48 0.09
CA HIS A 480 -1.15 5.59 0.85
C HIS A 480 -0.96 6.95 0.17
N GLN A 481 0.19 7.19 -0.47
CA GLN A 481 0.42 8.39 -1.26
C GLN A 481 -0.55 8.46 -2.45
N THR A 482 -0.70 7.34 -3.17
CA THR A 482 -1.52 7.27 -4.38
C THR A 482 -3.00 7.52 -4.10
N ILE A 483 -3.56 7.00 -3.00
CA ILE A 483 -4.97 7.26 -2.67
C ILE A 483 -5.21 8.75 -2.36
N ARG A 484 -4.27 9.41 -1.68
CA ARG A 484 -4.35 10.86 -1.42
C ARG A 484 -4.22 11.67 -2.70
N LEU A 485 -3.42 11.20 -3.66
CA LEU A 485 -3.33 11.81 -4.99
C LEU A 485 -4.67 11.70 -5.74
N LEU A 486 -5.30 10.52 -5.72
CA LEU A 486 -6.62 10.30 -6.34
C LEU A 486 -7.67 11.27 -5.79
N TYR A 487 -7.68 11.51 -4.49
CA TYR A 487 -8.64 12.36 -3.82
C TYR A 487 -8.16 13.81 -3.62
N TYR A 488 -7.05 14.19 -4.27
CA TYR A 488 -6.37 15.48 -4.05
C TYR A 488 -7.34 16.66 -4.11
N SER A 489 -8.00 16.81 -5.26
CA SER A 489 -8.89 17.94 -5.53
C SER A 489 -10.26 17.79 -4.87
N ALA A 490 -10.71 16.55 -4.63
CA ALA A 490 -12.05 16.27 -4.13
C ALA A 490 -12.16 16.57 -2.63
N THR A 491 -11.17 16.15 -1.85
CA THR A 491 -11.26 16.19 -0.38
C THR A 491 -9.96 16.62 0.29
N VAL A 492 -8.79 16.16 -0.18
CA VAL A 492 -7.51 16.41 0.49
C VAL A 492 -7.17 17.90 0.54
N ALA A 493 -7.11 18.59 -0.60
CA ALA A 493 -6.72 19.99 -0.65
C ALA A 493 -7.73 20.93 0.06
N PRO A 494 -9.06 20.74 -0.10
CA PRO A 494 -10.05 21.46 0.69
C PRO A 494 -9.90 21.26 2.21
N ARG A 495 -9.75 20.02 2.67
CA ARG A 495 -9.63 19.70 4.10
C ARG A 495 -8.30 20.21 4.67
N PHE A 496 -7.21 20.07 3.93
CA PHE A 496 -5.90 20.62 4.30
C PHE A 496 -5.96 22.15 4.49
N THR A 497 -6.65 22.85 3.61
CA THR A 497 -6.82 24.32 3.71
C THR A 497 -7.69 24.71 4.89
N ARG A 498 -8.74 23.93 5.17
CA ARG A 498 -9.59 24.14 6.35
C ARG A 498 -8.81 23.97 7.65
N GLU A 499 -8.01 22.92 7.75
CA GLU A 499 -7.24 22.58 8.95
C GLU A 499 -6.07 23.55 9.17
N TYR A 500 -5.24 23.76 8.14
CA TYR A 500 -3.95 24.45 8.29
C TYR A 500 -3.91 25.86 7.68
N GLY A 501 -4.96 26.28 6.98
CA GLY A 501 -4.95 27.51 6.19
C GLY A 501 -4.66 28.78 6.99
N ALA A 502 -5.10 28.86 8.26
CA ALA A 502 -4.81 30.01 9.11
C ALA A 502 -3.32 30.15 9.43
N GLU A 503 -2.64 29.04 9.70
CA GLU A 503 -1.20 29.02 9.97
C GLU A 503 -0.40 29.33 8.71
N ILE A 504 -0.77 28.70 7.59
CA ILE A 504 -0.17 28.91 6.28
C ILE A 504 -0.25 30.37 5.86
N ARG A 505 -1.42 31.02 6.03
CA ARG A 505 -1.61 32.45 5.73
C ARG A 505 -0.68 33.34 6.55
N ARG A 506 -0.55 33.10 7.85
CA ARG A 506 0.36 33.86 8.73
C ARG A 506 1.82 33.70 8.31
N ALA A 507 2.23 32.48 7.97
CA ALA A 507 3.60 32.22 7.53
C ALA A 507 3.93 32.88 6.18
N HIS A 508 3.01 32.82 5.21
CA HIS A 508 3.15 33.51 3.93
C HIS A 508 3.28 35.03 4.13
N ALA A 509 2.42 35.63 4.96
CA ALA A 509 2.49 37.05 5.27
C ALA A 509 3.84 37.47 5.88
N LYS A 510 4.39 36.67 6.82
CA LYS A 510 5.72 36.90 7.42
C LYS A 510 6.86 36.83 6.41
N LEU A 511 6.72 36.02 5.35
CA LEU A 511 7.69 35.94 4.25
C LEU A 511 7.50 37.02 3.18
N GLY A 512 6.47 37.87 3.31
CA GLY A 512 6.08 38.85 2.29
C GLY A 512 5.49 38.19 1.03
N LEU A 513 4.85 37.03 1.18
CA LEU A 513 4.20 36.30 0.10
C LEU A 513 2.68 36.40 0.20
N PRO A 514 1.95 36.51 -0.92
CA PRO A 514 0.51 36.29 -0.92
C PRO A 514 0.22 34.81 -0.62
N ALA A 515 -0.71 34.56 0.30
CA ALA A 515 -1.09 33.19 0.64
C ALA A 515 -2.04 32.61 -0.41
N PRO A 516 -1.70 31.45 -1.03
CA PRO A 516 -2.61 30.77 -1.95
C PRO A 516 -3.80 30.14 -1.22
N ASP A 517 -4.93 30.02 -1.91
CA ASP A 517 -6.05 29.18 -1.48
C ASP A 517 -5.87 27.76 -2.02
N PHE A 518 -5.16 26.91 -1.27
CA PHE A 518 -4.86 25.54 -1.69
C PHE A 518 -6.11 24.69 -1.96
N ALA A 519 -7.28 25.01 -1.41
CA ALA A 519 -8.52 24.29 -1.65
C ALA A 519 -8.98 24.37 -3.12
N ARG A 520 -8.53 25.39 -3.85
CA ARG A 520 -8.91 25.66 -5.25
C ARG A 520 -7.79 25.37 -6.25
N LEU A 521 -6.58 25.09 -5.76
CA LEU A 521 -5.46 24.81 -6.63
C LEU A 521 -5.51 23.37 -7.10
N ASN A 522 -5.24 23.17 -8.39
CA ASN A 522 -4.88 21.85 -8.85
C ASN A 522 -3.47 21.46 -8.36
N ARG A 523 -3.10 20.20 -8.58
CA ARG A 523 -1.83 19.64 -8.13
C ARG A 523 -0.61 20.47 -8.55
N ALA A 524 -0.49 20.80 -9.84
CA ALA A 524 0.64 21.57 -10.38
C ALA A 524 0.73 22.98 -9.79
N GLN A 525 -0.42 23.66 -9.64
CA GLN A 525 -0.48 24.99 -9.05
C GLN A 525 -0.06 24.98 -7.59
N ALA A 526 -0.50 23.98 -6.83
CA ALA A 526 -0.10 23.83 -5.44
C ALA A 526 1.40 23.58 -5.30
N LEU A 527 1.98 22.68 -6.10
CA LEU A 527 3.43 22.43 -6.12
C LEU A 527 4.22 23.70 -6.40
N LYS A 528 3.84 24.46 -7.43
CA LYS A 528 4.47 25.75 -7.74
C LYS A 528 4.38 26.77 -6.58
N ALA A 529 3.27 26.76 -5.85
CA ALA A 529 3.11 27.63 -4.69
C ALA A 529 4.00 27.21 -3.51
N ILE A 530 4.17 25.90 -3.30
CA ILE A 530 5.08 25.32 -2.32
C ILE A 530 6.53 25.69 -2.66
N ASP A 531 6.96 25.49 -3.91
CA ASP A 531 8.30 25.87 -4.37
C ASP A 531 8.60 27.36 -4.12
N LYS A 532 7.61 28.22 -4.37
CA LYS A 532 7.74 29.66 -4.11
C LYS A 532 7.91 29.97 -2.62
N TYR A 533 7.19 29.26 -1.75
CA TYR A 533 7.33 29.37 -0.30
C TYR A 533 8.72 28.92 0.15
N THR A 534 9.16 27.72 -0.27
CA THR A 534 10.46 27.14 0.10
C THR A 534 11.63 27.99 -0.38
N ALA A 535 11.62 28.44 -1.65
CA ALA A 535 12.67 29.31 -2.17
C ALA A 535 12.75 30.67 -1.45
N ARG A 536 11.63 31.19 -0.94
CA ARG A 536 11.61 32.42 -0.13
C ARG A 536 12.11 32.17 1.29
N LEU A 537 11.73 31.02 1.87
CA LEU A 537 12.17 30.59 3.19
C LEU A 537 13.71 30.47 3.24
N GLU A 538 14.32 29.79 2.26
CA GLU A 538 15.78 29.61 2.16
C GLU A 538 16.53 30.95 2.05
N LYS A 539 15.94 31.93 1.37
CA LYS A 539 16.51 33.28 1.22
C LYS A 539 16.26 34.20 2.42
N THR A 540 15.57 33.74 3.46
CA THR A 540 15.25 34.53 4.65
C THR A 540 16.26 34.23 5.76
N PRO A 541 17.23 35.14 6.04
CA PRO A 541 18.20 34.91 7.09
C PRO A 541 17.51 34.73 8.44
N LYS A 542 17.94 33.74 9.23
CA LYS A 542 17.38 33.42 10.55
C LYS A 542 15.86 33.19 10.51
N ALA A 543 15.36 32.48 9.49
CA ALA A 543 13.97 32.07 9.43
C ALA A 543 13.53 31.41 10.76
N THR A 544 12.41 31.88 11.32
CA THR A 544 11.92 31.36 12.61
C THR A 544 11.50 29.89 12.48
N ALA A 545 11.57 29.13 13.58
CA ALA A 545 11.13 27.72 13.62
C ALA A 545 9.69 27.52 13.08
N GLN A 546 8.78 28.47 13.33
CA GLN A 546 7.42 28.43 12.80
C GLN A 546 7.38 28.44 11.26
N LEU A 547 8.25 29.20 10.60
CA LEU A 547 8.28 29.27 9.13
C LEU A 547 8.82 27.96 8.53
N GLN A 548 9.78 27.34 9.20
CA GLN A 548 10.29 26.01 8.84
C GLN A 548 9.20 24.94 9.03
N GLN A 549 8.50 24.95 10.15
CA GLN A 549 7.38 24.03 10.41
C GLN A 549 6.29 24.10 9.35
N VAL A 550 5.92 25.31 8.89
CA VAL A 550 4.96 25.45 7.78
C VAL A 550 5.55 24.98 6.44
N GLY A 551 6.85 25.18 6.22
CA GLY A 551 7.55 24.60 5.06
C GLY A 551 7.44 23.08 5.03
N ASP A 552 7.77 22.44 6.16
CA ASP A 552 7.66 20.99 6.34
C ASP A 552 6.22 20.49 6.21
N LEU A 553 5.24 21.26 6.73
CA LEU A 553 3.82 20.95 6.63
C LEU A 553 3.34 20.98 5.17
N LEU A 554 3.75 22.00 4.39
CA LEU A 554 3.44 22.12 2.97
C LEU A 554 4.10 21.01 2.16
N GLN A 555 5.37 20.72 2.44
CA GLN A 555 6.14 19.66 1.80
C GLN A 555 5.48 18.31 2.10
N ARG A 556 5.38 17.91 3.37
CA ARG A 556 4.84 16.59 3.73
C ARG A 556 3.36 16.46 3.41
N GLY A 557 2.58 17.50 3.66
CA GLY A 557 1.13 17.48 3.50
C GLY A 557 0.71 17.55 2.04
N LEU A 558 1.12 18.59 1.32
CA LEU A 558 0.68 18.76 -0.06
C LEU A 558 1.68 18.19 -1.05
N HIS A 559 3.00 18.36 -0.92
CA HIS A 559 3.95 17.81 -1.90
C HIS A 559 4.08 16.28 -1.81
N ASP A 560 4.34 15.72 -0.65
CA ASP A 560 4.60 14.27 -0.52
C ASP A 560 3.33 13.46 -0.26
N LEU A 561 2.22 14.14 0.05
CA LEU A 561 0.93 13.54 0.39
C LEU A 561 1.05 12.51 1.53
N SER A 562 1.77 12.89 2.57
CA SER A 562 2.13 12.03 3.69
C SER A 562 0.90 11.67 4.55
N PRO A 563 0.70 10.39 4.90
CA PRO A 563 -0.39 9.96 5.76
C PRO A 563 -0.32 10.52 7.19
N SER A 564 0.85 10.96 7.65
CA SER A 564 0.99 11.59 8.97
C SER A 564 0.38 12.99 9.05
N ILE A 565 0.14 13.63 7.91
CA ILE A 565 -0.44 14.98 7.82
C ILE A 565 -1.86 14.90 7.24
N ILE A 566 -2.08 14.03 6.25
CA ILE A 566 -3.38 13.78 5.65
C ILE A 566 -3.87 12.43 6.19
N PRO A 567 -4.74 12.38 7.21
CA PRO A 567 -5.28 11.12 7.72
C PRO A 567 -6.18 10.43 6.70
N ASP A 568 -6.45 9.13 6.91
CA ASP A 568 -7.30 8.35 6.00
C ASP A 568 -8.74 8.86 5.96
N GLY A 569 -9.23 9.43 7.06
CA GLY A 569 -10.56 10.05 7.11
C GLY A 569 -10.77 11.18 6.09
N TRP A 570 -9.70 11.69 5.45
CA TRP A 570 -9.77 12.71 4.40
C TRP A 570 -9.92 12.16 2.99
N VAL A 571 -9.79 10.84 2.74
CA VAL A 571 -9.80 10.23 1.40
C VAL A 571 -10.95 9.25 1.17
#